data_AF-A0A655DCE0-F1
#
_entry.id   AF-A0A655DCE0-F1
#
_cell.length_a   1.000
_cell.length_b   1.000
_cell.length_c   1.000
_cell.angle_alpha   90.00
_cell.angle_beta   90.00
_cell.angle_gamma   90.00
#
_symmetry.space_group_name_H-M   'P 1'
#
loop_
_entity.id
_entity.type
_entity.pdbx_description
1 polymer ?
#
loop_
_entity_poly.entity_id
_entity_poly.type
_entity_poly.pdbx_seq_one_letter_code
_entity_poly.pdbx_strand_id
1 'polypeptide(L)'
;MYPAWQPDADFQRQAALWGVALREPVTAEELAAFIAYWQAEGKVFHHIQWQQKLARSVQISRSSNGGMPQRDINSVSEPDNHIPPGFRG
;
A
#
# COMPACT_ATOMS: atom_id res chain seq x y z
N MET A 1 0.79 -6.97 -10.96
CA MET A 1 1.87 -7.36 -10.02
C MET A 1 2.44 -8.70 -10.45
N TYR A 2 3.73 -8.99 -10.25
CA TYR A 2 4.30 -10.33 -10.52
C TYR A 2 4.71 -11.02 -9.20
N PRO A 3 4.67 -12.37 -9.11
CA PRO A 3 4.80 -13.10 -7.83
C PRO A 3 6.15 -12.91 -7.13
N ALA A 4 7.20 -12.66 -7.89
CA ALA A 4 8.56 -12.45 -7.39
C ALA A 4 8.91 -10.97 -7.16
N TRP A 5 7.91 -10.07 -7.15
CA TRP A 5 8.16 -8.65 -6.90
C TRP A 5 8.63 -8.44 -5.47
N GLN A 6 9.68 -7.63 -5.30
CA GLN A 6 10.22 -7.25 -4.01
C GLN A 6 10.42 -5.73 -3.97
N PRO A 7 10.21 -5.10 -2.80
CA PRO A 7 10.60 -3.70 -2.61
C PRO A 7 12.13 -3.56 -2.60
N ASP A 8 12.63 -2.34 -2.79
CA ASP A 8 14.06 -2.05 -2.67
C ASP A 8 14.59 -2.34 -1.25
N ALA A 9 15.88 -2.63 -1.12
CA ALA A 9 16.51 -2.84 0.20
C ALA A 9 16.40 -1.60 1.11
N ASP A 10 16.42 -0.40 0.52
CA ASP A 10 16.24 0.89 1.21
C ASP A 10 14.75 1.29 1.37
N PHE A 11 13.82 0.35 1.19
CA PHE A 11 12.39 0.65 1.23
C PHE A 11 11.93 1.36 2.51
N GLN A 12 12.47 0.99 3.69
CA GLN A 12 12.15 1.70 4.94
C GLN A 12 12.48 3.18 4.87
N ARG A 13 13.64 3.51 4.29
CA ARG A 13 14.08 4.89 4.10
C ARG A 13 13.19 5.61 3.09
N GLN A 14 12.86 4.96 1.97
CA GLN A 14 11.95 5.53 0.96
C GLN A 14 10.54 5.75 1.51
N ALA A 15 10.03 4.82 2.29
CA ALA A 15 8.75 4.95 2.98
C ALA A 15 8.74 6.15 3.92
N ALA A 16 9.82 6.38 4.67
CA ALA A 16 9.96 7.55 5.53
C ALA A 16 9.93 8.87 4.74
N LEU A 17 10.53 8.92 3.54
CA LEU A 17 10.46 10.09 2.65
C LEU A 17 9.03 10.38 2.17
N TRP A 18 8.18 9.36 2.06
CA TRP A 18 6.75 9.51 1.74
C TRP A 18 5.87 9.73 2.99
N GLY A 19 6.47 10.00 4.15
CA GLY A 19 5.76 10.24 5.41
C GLY A 19 5.26 8.97 6.11
N VAL A 20 5.74 7.80 5.71
CA VAL A 20 5.42 6.51 6.33
C VAL A 20 6.62 6.03 7.15
N ALA A 21 6.64 6.37 8.44
CA ALA A 21 7.67 5.91 9.36
C ALA A 21 7.40 4.47 9.82
N LEU A 22 8.00 3.50 9.11
CA LEU A 22 7.96 2.09 9.48
C LEU A 22 8.97 1.83 10.62
N ARG A 23 8.47 1.55 11.83
CA ARG A 23 9.31 1.22 13.00
C ARG A 23 9.99 -0.15 12.90
N GLU A 24 9.32 -1.07 12.22
CA GLU A 24 9.78 -2.45 12.02
C GLU A 24 9.85 -2.73 10.51
N PRO A 25 10.72 -3.65 10.05
CA PRO A 25 10.76 -4.04 8.64
C PRO A 25 9.42 -4.63 8.20
N VAL A 26 9.14 -4.57 6.89
CA VAL A 26 7.94 -5.22 6.32
C VAL A 26 8.07 -6.72 6.52
N THR A 27 7.04 -7.35 7.09
CA THR A 27 7.06 -8.79 7.29
C THR A 27 6.75 -9.53 5.99
N ALA A 28 7.16 -10.79 5.90
CA ALA A 28 6.84 -11.63 4.75
C ALA A 28 5.32 -11.78 4.55
N GLU A 29 4.54 -11.79 5.64
CA GLU A 29 3.08 -11.88 5.61
C GLU A 29 2.44 -10.62 5.03
N GLU A 30 2.89 -9.43 5.45
CA GLU A 30 2.42 -8.15 4.91
C GLU A 30 2.71 -8.04 3.40
N LEU A 31 3.90 -8.47 2.98
CA LEU A 31 4.29 -8.49 1.57
C LEU A 31 3.47 -9.51 0.76
N ALA A 32 3.28 -10.72 1.28
CA ALA A 32 2.50 -11.76 0.62
C ALA A 32 1.03 -11.35 0.44
N ALA A 33 0.42 -10.77 1.48
CA ALA A 33 -0.95 -10.24 1.40
C ALA A 33 -1.07 -9.14 0.35
N PHE A 34 -0.09 -8.24 0.28
CA PHE A 34 -0.04 -7.18 -0.73
C PHE A 34 0.08 -7.75 -2.15
N ILE A 35 1.00 -8.70 -2.37
CA ILE A 35 1.18 -9.34 -3.68
C ILE A 35 -0.10 -10.07 -4.09
N ALA A 36 -0.71 -10.86 -3.20
CA ALA A 36 -1.92 -11.63 -3.50
C ALA A 36 -3.08 -10.74 -3.93
N TYR A 37 -3.33 -9.64 -3.21
CA TYR A 37 -4.38 -8.68 -3.56
C TYR A 37 -4.15 -8.06 -4.95
N TRP A 38 -2.93 -7.58 -5.20
CA TRP A 38 -2.62 -6.89 -6.45
C TRP A 38 -2.39 -7.82 -7.65
N GLN A 39 -2.11 -9.09 -7.39
CA GLN A 39 -2.12 -10.13 -8.41
C GLN A 39 -3.55 -10.42 -8.87
N ALA A 40 -4.51 -10.49 -7.94
CA ALA A 40 -5.93 -10.66 -8.28
C ALA A 40 -6.51 -9.46 -9.04
N GLU A 41 -6.08 -8.24 -8.71
CA GLU A 41 -6.51 -7.00 -9.36
C GLU A 41 -6.06 -6.89 -10.84
N GLY A 42 -4.96 -7.55 -11.21
CA GLY A 42 -4.44 -7.56 -12.60
C GLY A 42 -3.85 -6.22 -13.09
N LYS A 43 -3.84 -5.17 -12.27
CA LYS A 43 -3.28 -3.85 -12.63
C LYS A 43 -1.75 -3.86 -12.64
N VAL A 44 -1.17 -3.09 -13.56
CA VAL A 44 0.28 -2.88 -13.69
C VAL A 44 0.61 -1.44 -13.32
N PHE A 45 1.55 -1.28 -12.41
CA PHE A 45 2.09 0.01 -11.99
C PHE A 45 3.61 0.00 -12.08
N HIS A 46 4.21 1.18 -12.05
CA HIS A 46 5.67 1.32 -11.99
C HIS A 46 6.22 0.86 -10.63
N HIS A 47 7.50 0.51 -10.59
CA HIS A 47 8.16 0.01 -9.39
C HIS A 47 8.00 0.95 -8.17
N ILE A 48 8.22 2.26 -8.36
CA ILE A 48 8.05 3.26 -7.29
C ILE A 48 6.60 3.37 -6.82
N GLN A 49 5.63 3.26 -7.74
CA GLN A 49 4.21 3.28 -7.38
C GLN A 49 3.83 2.04 -6.55
N TRP A 50 4.40 0.88 -6.86
CA TRP A 50 4.24 -0.33 -6.04
C TRP A 50 4.77 -0.15 -4.63
N GLN A 51 5.96 0.44 -4.48
CA GLN A 51 6.53 0.72 -3.17
C GLN A 51 5.67 1.72 -2.38
N GLN A 52 5.22 2.81 -3.00
CA GLN A 52 4.33 3.77 -2.32
C GLN A 52 3.04 3.11 -1.82
N LYS A 53 2.44 2.25 -2.65
CA LYS A 53 1.25 1.48 -2.28
C LYS A 53 1.53 0.50 -1.14
N LEU A 54 2.67 -0.20 -1.18
CA LEU A 54 3.09 -1.11 -0.11
C LEU A 54 3.27 -0.34 1.20
N ALA A 55 3.96 0.81 1.18
CA ALA A 55 4.21 1.62 2.37
C ALA A 55 2.90 2.03 3.04
N ARG A 56 1.93 2.53 2.26
CA ARG A 56 0.60 2.88 2.77
C ARG A 56 -0.17 1.65 3.27
N SER A 57 -0.12 0.53 2.56
CA SER A 57 -0.78 -0.72 2.97
C SER A 57 -0.27 -1.21 4.33
N VAL A 58 1.04 -1.24 4.52
CA VAL A 58 1.69 -1.64 5.77
C VAL A 58 1.35 -0.66 6.89
N GLN A 59 1.40 0.65 6.63
CA GLN A 59 0.99 1.68 7.60
C GLN A 59 -0.43 1.44 8.09
N ILE A 60 -1.37 1.27 7.16
CA ILE A 60 -2.79 1.05 7.46
C ILE A 60 -3.00 -0.26 8.21
N SER A 61 -2.33 -1.34 7.78
CA SER A 61 -2.39 -2.65 8.43
C SER A 61 -1.97 -2.56 9.90
N ARG A 62 -0.81 -1.95 10.18
CA ARG A 62 -0.26 -1.80 11.54
C ARG A 62 -1.09 -0.87 12.41
N SER A 63 -1.58 0.24 11.85
CA SER A 63 -2.51 1.12 12.57
C SER A 63 -3.82 0.42 12.93
N SER A 64 -4.27 -0.52 12.10
CA SER A 64 -5.50 -1.29 12.37
C SER A 64 -5.26 -2.42 13.38
N ASN A 65 -4.10 -3.06 13.32
CA ASN A 65 -3.75 -4.18 14.21
C ASN A 65 -3.49 -3.76 15.65
N GLY A 66 -3.32 -2.45 15.92
CA GLY A 66 -3.19 -1.88 17.26
C GLY A 66 -4.51 -1.61 17.98
N GLY A 67 -5.67 -1.93 17.39
CA GLY A 67 -6.99 -1.55 17.92
C GLY A 67 -8.06 -2.65 17.98
N MET A 68 -8.20 -3.54 16.99
CA MET A 68 -9.14 -4.69 16.94
C MET A 68 -8.95 -5.41 15.60
N PRO A 69 -9.02 -6.76 15.51
CA PRO A 69 -8.94 -7.47 14.24
C PRO A 69 -10.26 -7.43 13.47
N GLN A 70 -10.14 -7.61 12.16
CA GLN A 70 -11.18 -7.58 11.10
C GLN A 70 -11.69 -6.18 10.73
N ARG A 71 -11.07 -5.60 9.70
CA ARG A 71 -11.82 -4.77 8.76
C ARG A 71 -12.68 -5.73 7.93
N ASP A 72 -13.98 -5.75 8.20
CA ASP A 72 -14.97 -6.35 7.32
C ASP A 72 -14.68 -5.92 5.87
N ILE A 73 -14.37 -6.92 5.05
CA ILE A 73 -13.90 -6.81 3.66
C ILE A 73 -14.96 -6.20 2.72
N ASN A 74 -16.16 -5.88 3.24
CA ASN A 74 -17.24 -5.24 2.48
C ASN A 74 -17.19 -3.70 2.41
N SER A 75 -16.25 -3.03 3.08
CA SER A 75 -16.07 -1.57 2.91
C SER A 75 -14.86 -1.28 2.04
N VAL A 76 -15.05 -1.43 0.72
CA VAL A 76 -14.14 -0.88 -0.28
C VAL A 76 -14.14 0.64 -0.14
N SER A 77 -12.98 1.25 0.08
CA SER A 77 -12.85 2.71 0.03
C SER A 77 -13.12 3.14 -1.40
N GLU A 78 -14.21 3.88 -1.61
CA GLU A 78 -14.52 4.53 -2.88
C GLU A 78 -13.27 5.28 -3.38
N PRO A 79 -12.87 5.13 -4.65
CA PRO A 79 -11.79 5.93 -5.20
C PRO A 79 -12.20 7.40 -5.13
N ASP A 80 -11.31 8.21 -4.54
CA ASP A 80 -11.47 9.66 -4.42
C ASP A 80 -11.79 10.27 -5.80
N ASN A 81 -13.03 10.73 -5.93
CA ASN A 81 -13.57 11.29 -7.16
C ASN A 81 -13.52 12.83 -7.14
N HIS A 82 -12.64 13.43 -6.32
CA HIS A 82 -12.63 14.88 -6.12
C HIS A 82 -11.78 15.58 -7.17
N ILE A 83 -12.43 16.02 -8.25
CA ILE A 83 -11.85 16.95 -9.23
C ILE A 83 -11.60 18.30 -8.54
N PRO A 84 -10.36 18.84 -8.52
CA PRO A 84 -10.08 20.13 -7.91
C PRO A 84 -10.74 21.28 -8.70
N PRO A 85 -11.34 22.28 -8.03
CA PRO A 85 -11.97 23.41 -8.71
C PRO A 85 -10.90 24.26 -9.41
N GLY A 86 -10.89 24.25 -10.75
CA GLY A 86 -9.95 25.04 -11.57
C GLY A 86 -9.53 24.39 -12.89
N PHE A 87 -9.82 23.10 -13.11
CA PHE A 87 -9.60 22.44 -14.40
C PHE A 87 -10.65 22.91 -15.42
N ARG A 88 -10.37 24.01 -16.12
CA ARG A 88 -11.10 24.40 -17.35
C ARG A 88 -10.16 24.19 -18.54
N GLY A 89 -10.67 23.50 -19.57
CA GLY A 89 -10.07 23.43 -20.90
C GLY A 89 -10.23 24.73 -21.68
#